data_AF-A0A2E2NZP5-F1
#
_entry.id   AF-A0A2E2NZP5-F1
#
_cell.length_a   1.000
_cell.length_b   1.000
_cell.length_c   1.000
_cell.angle_alpha   90.00
_cell.angle_beta   90.00
_cell.angle_gamma   90.00
#
_symmetry.space_group_name_H-M   'P 1'
#
loop_
_entity.id
_entity.type
_entity.pdbx_description
1 polymer ?
#
loop_
_entity_poly.entity_id
_entity_poly.type
_entity_poly.pdbx_seq_one_letter_code
_entity_poly.pdbx_strand_id
1 'polypeptide(L)'
;MSDIKPQHHETKLHSGSGWKAKWQDYIGEFVYGGIDGSVTTFAVVAGAAGAKLDSSVIIILGFANLIADGFAMSVGSYLSNKSERENYEKHERIEYWEVDHLPEKEREEIREIYEAKGFEGELLEQVVDVITADKDRWVDVMMKEELNMTKEDKSPFMMGLMTFISFILVGFIPLIVYVWDYTSGEMSQPARNLFGMSILFTSLAFIGIGWLKSYVNETARIRSVLETLFLGAAAAILSYLVGNVLEGMIS
;
A
#
# COMPACT_ATOMS: atom_id res chain seq x y z
N MET A 1 45.71 11.07 -27.49
CA MET A 1 45.23 12.21 -26.69
C MET A 1 44.05 11.71 -25.88
N SER A 2 44.21 11.67 -24.56
CA SER A 2 43.20 11.26 -23.59
C SER A 2 42.21 12.39 -23.33
N ASP A 3 41.00 11.99 -22.95
CA ASP A 3 39.97 12.73 -22.20
C ASP A 3 39.36 13.96 -22.92
N ILE A 4 38.04 14.19 -22.93
CA ILE A 4 37.13 14.23 -21.79
C ILE A 4 35.71 13.90 -22.32
N LYS A 5 35.08 12.80 -21.87
CA LYS A 5 33.61 12.70 -21.91
C LYS A 5 33.09 13.51 -20.73
N PRO A 6 32.15 14.46 -20.91
CA PRO A 6 31.44 15.01 -19.76
C PRO A 6 30.56 13.89 -19.19
N GLN A 7 31.02 13.28 -18.10
CA GLN A 7 30.16 12.48 -17.24
C GLN A 7 29.08 13.44 -16.71
N HIS A 8 27.85 13.31 -17.20
CA HIS A 8 26.68 13.94 -16.62
C HIS A 8 26.57 13.53 -15.14
N HIS A 9 27.07 14.40 -14.25
CA HIS A 9 26.92 14.29 -12.81
C HIS A 9 25.52 14.79 -12.42
N GLU A 10 24.48 14.05 -12.76
CA GLU A 10 23.11 14.30 -12.26
C GLU A 10 22.89 13.78 -10.83
N THR A 11 23.92 13.22 -10.20
CA THR A 11 23.88 12.68 -8.83
C THR A 11 23.58 13.74 -7.75
N LYS A 12 23.66 15.04 -8.09
CA LYS A 12 23.39 16.15 -7.14
C LYS A 12 22.02 16.80 -7.26
N LEU A 13 21.24 16.55 -8.32
CA LEU A 13 19.87 17.09 -8.44
C LEU A 13 18.80 16.07 -8.02
N HIS A 14 19.07 14.76 -8.20
CA HIS A 14 18.23 13.66 -7.71
C HIS A 14 18.93 12.84 -6.62
N SER A 15 19.47 13.48 -5.58
CA SER A 15 20.16 12.80 -4.45
C SER A 15 19.23 12.00 -3.51
N GLY A 16 18.02 11.64 -3.96
CA GLY A 16 17.08 10.80 -3.22
C GLY A 16 16.86 9.38 -3.78
N SER A 17 17.37 9.08 -4.97
CA SER A 17 16.74 8.10 -5.88
C SER A 17 17.03 6.60 -5.66
N GLY A 18 17.66 6.20 -4.57
CA GLY A 18 17.86 4.77 -4.27
C GLY A 18 17.18 4.33 -2.98
N TRP A 19 17.63 4.91 -1.86
CA TRP A 19 17.10 4.58 -0.55
C TRP A 19 15.76 5.27 -0.26
N LYS A 20 15.60 6.57 -0.58
CA LYS A 20 14.33 7.26 -0.26
C LYS A 20 13.16 6.71 -1.07
N ALA A 21 13.38 6.37 -2.34
CA ALA A 21 12.37 5.71 -3.18
C ALA A 21 11.94 4.35 -2.60
N LYS A 22 12.90 3.48 -2.25
CA LYS A 22 12.59 2.20 -1.60
C LYS A 22 11.81 2.37 -0.30
N TRP A 23 12.13 3.39 0.50
CA TRP A 23 11.39 3.66 1.73
C TRP A 23 10.02 4.30 1.47
N GLN A 24 9.84 5.10 0.42
CA GLN A 24 8.54 5.67 0.07
C GLN A 24 7.49 4.59 -0.18
N ASP A 25 7.85 3.52 -0.89
CA ASP A 25 6.93 2.40 -1.16
C ASP A 25 6.50 1.70 0.13
N TYR A 26 7.45 1.39 1.02
CA TYR A 26 7.12 0.78 2.32
C TYR A 26 6.32 1.73 3.23
N ILE A 27 6.53 3.04 3.14
CA ILE A 27 5.73 4.02 3.88
C ILE A 27 4.33 4.13 3.29
N GLY A 28 4.17 4.01 1.96
CA GLY A 28 2.87 3.91 1.31
C GLY A 28 2.07 2.71 1.80
N GLU A 29 2.70 1.54 1.81
CA GLU A 29 2.11 0.30 2.33
C GLU A 29 1.76 0.43 3.83
N PHE A 30 2.65 1.05 4.61
CA PHE A 30 2.41 1.33 6.03
C PHE A 30 1.19 2.25 6.19
N VAL A 31 1.10 3.36 5.48
CA VAL A 31 -0.07 4.26 5.55
C VAL A 31 -1.34 3.52 5.18
N TYR A 32 -1.32 2.72 4.10
CA TYR A 32 -2.47 1.96 3.65
C TYR A 32 -2.97 0.98 4.72
N GLY A 33 -2.07 0.14 5.27
CA GLY A 33 -2.40 -0.78 6.36
C GLY A 33 -2.87 -0.07 7.63
N GLY A 34 -2.31 1.09 7.94
CA GLY A 34 -2.68 1.86 9.13
C GLY A 34 -4.07 2.50 9.02
N ILE A 35 -4.42 3.03 7.85
CA ILE A 35 -5.78 3.53 7.57
C ILE A 35 -6.78 2.39 7.73
N ASP A 36 -6.55 1.26 7.06
CA ASP A 36 -7.50 0.15 7.08
C ASP A 36 -7.65 -0.42 8.49
N GLY A 37 -6.53 -0.66 9.20
CA GLY A 37 -6.54 -1.16 10.57
C GLY A 37 -7.28 -0.25 11.54
N SER A 38 -7.11 1.06 11.43
CA SER A 38 -7.82 2.02 12.29
C SER A 38 -9.32 2.10 11.97
N VAL A 39 -9.70 2.11 10.69
CA VAL A 39 -11.10 2.20 10.27
C VAL A 39 -11.86 0.92 10.63
N THR A 40 -11.31 -0.26 10.31
CA THR A 40 -11.94 -1.56 10.57
C THR A 40 -12.08 -1.82 12.07
N THR A 41 -11.00 -1.61 12.84
CA THR A 41 -11.05 -1.83 14.30
C THR A 41 -12.00 -0.86 14.99
N PHE A 42 -12.03 0.41 14.57
CA PHE A 42 -13.00 1.37 15.10
C PHE A 42 -14.43 1.01 14.72
N ALA A 43 -14.67 0.49 13.51
CA ALA A 43 -15.98 0.00 13.12
C ALA A 43 -16.44 -1.17 14.00
N VAL A 44 -15.57 -2.12 14.34
CA VAL A 44 -15.90 -3.21 15.28
C VAL A 44 -16.27 -2.66 16.66
N VAL A 45 -15.46 -1.72 17.18
CA VAL A 45 -15.75 -1.05 18.45
C VAL A 45 -17.09 -0.32 18.41
N ALA A 46 -17.39 0.40 17.33
CA ALA A 46 -18.64 1.13 17.16
C ALA A 46 -19.85 0.20 17.06
N GLY A 47 -19.73 -0.93 16.37
CA GLY A 47 -20.78 -1.94 16.27
C GLY A 47 -21.08 -2.58 17.62
N ALA A 48 -20.04 -2.97 18.35
CA ALA A 48 -20.20 -3.54 19.68
C ALA A 48 -20.77 -2.53 20.69
N ALA A 49 -20.38 -1.26 20.60
CA ALA A 49 -20.97 -0.18 21.39
C ALA A 49 -22.45 0.08 21.02
N GLY A 50 -22.79 0.02 19.73
CA GLY A 50 -24.18 0.14 19.25
C GLY A 50 -25.07 -1.00 19.76
N ALA A 51 -24.51 -2.21 19.86
CA ALA A 51 -25.15 -3.37 20.48
C ALA A 51 -25.12 -3.35 22.02
N LYS A 52 -24.59 -2.28 22.66
CA LYS A 52 -24.50 -2.13 24.12
C LYS A 52 -23.74 -3.28 24.81
N LEU A 53 -22.76 -3.86 24.12
CA LEU A 53 -21.94 -4.93 24.68
C LEU A 53 -20.96 -4.40 25.73
N ASP A 54 -20.62 -5.24 26.70
CA ASP A 54 -19.66 -4.92 27.74
C ASP A 54 -18.26 -4.67 27.17
N SER A 55 -17.46 -3.83 27.87
CA SER A 55 -16.08 -3.51 27.49
C SER A 55 -15.20 -4.75 27.29
N SER A 56 -15.43 -5.81 28.06
CA SER A 56 -14.70 -7.09 27.91
C SER A 56 -14.95 -7.74 26.55
N VAL A 57 -16.19 -7.70 26.06
CA VAL A 57 -16.57 -8.23 24.74
C VAL A 57 -15.98 -7.36 23.63
N ILE A 58 -16.00 -6.04 23.79
CA ILE A 58 -15.38 -5.09 22.85
C ILE A 58 -13.88 -5.38 22.70
N ILE A 59 -13.17 -5.61 23.81
CA ILE A 59 -11.73 -5.94 23.79
C ILE A 59 -11.52 -7.27 23.06
N ILE A 60 -12.26 -8.32 23.40
CA ILE A 60 -12.10 -9.64 22.77
C ILE A 60 -12.33 -9.56 21.26
N LEU A 61 -13.45 -8.98 20.84
CA LEU A 61 -13.78 -8.85 19.41
C LEU A 61 -12.81 -7.92 18.68
N GLY A 62 -12.43 -6.81 19.31
CA GLY A 62 -11.49 -5.85 18.76
C GLY A 62 -10.12 -6.47 18.51
N PHE A 63 -9.54 -7.18 19.48
CA PHE A 63 -8.25 -7.84 19.31
C PHE A 63 -8.31 -9.02 18.33
N ALA A 64 -9.39 -9.82 18.38
CA ALA A 64 -9.58 -10.91 17.44
C ALA A 64 -9.62 -10.38 15.99
N ASN A 65 -10.40 -9.32 15.75
CA ASN A 65 -10.48 -8.65 14.45
C ASN A 65 -9.13 -8.05 14.05
N LEU A 66 -8.49 -7.31 14.94
CA LEU A 66 -7.22 -6.63 14.68
C LEU A 66 -6.15 -7.60 14.18
N ILE A 67 -6.01 -8.75 14.84
CA ILE A 67 -5.02 -9.77 14.46
C ILE A 67 -5.44 -10.51 13.19
N ALA A 68 -6.70 -10.92 13.09
CA ALA A 68 -7.19 -11.71 11.97
C ALA A 68 -7.17 -10.90 10.66
N ASP A 69 -7.73 -9.70 10.65
CA ASP A 69 -7.80 -8.83 9.48
C ASP A 69 -6.42 -8.32 9.10
N GLY A 70 -5.60 -7.92 10.09
CA GLY A 70 -4.23 -7.50 9.84
C GLY A 70 -3.43 -8.62 9.16
N PHE A 71 -3.56 -9.86 9.63
CA PHE A 71 -2.88 -11.00 9.02
C PHE A 71 -3.41 -11.30 7.62
N ALA A 72 -4.73 -11.27 7.42
CA ALA A 72 -5.34 -11.47 6.11
C ALA A 72 -4.86 -10.42 5.10
N MET A 73 -4.80 -9.15 5.50
CA MET A 73 -4.30 -8.05 4.67
C MET A 73 -2.81 -8.20 4.37
N SER A 74 -2.00 -8.59 5.37
CA SER A 74 -0.57 -8.91 5.19
C SER A 74 -0.34 -10.04 4.18
N VAL A 75 -1.12 -11.11 4.25
CA VAL A 75 -1.04 -12.23 3.31
C VAL A 75 -1.47 -11.76 1.92
N GLY A 76 -2.52 -10.95 1.83
CA GLY A 76 -2.96 -10.33 0.57
C GLY A 76 -1.87 -9.50 -0.09
N SER A 77 -1.23 -8.60 0.65
CA SER A 77 -0.11 -7.77 0.17
C SER A 77 1.08 -8.63 -0.28
N TYR A 78 1.46 -9.64 0.52
CA TYR A 78 2.51 -10.60 0.15
C TYR A 78 2.18 -11.35 -1.15
N LEU A 79 0.98 -11.91 -1.27
CA LEU A 79 0.58 -12.69 -2.45
C LEU A 79 0.47 -11.81 -3.69
N SER A 80 -0.04 -10.59 -3.57
CA SER A 80 -0.14 -9.64 -4.69
C SER A 80 1.25 -9.31 -5.24
N ASN A 81 2.16 -8.84 -4.38
CA ASN A 81 3.53 -8.48 -4.79
C ASN A 81 4.31 -9.71 -5.30
N LYS A 82 4.09 -10.89 -4.70
CA LYS A 82 4.70 -12.13 -5.17
C LYS A 82 4.18 -12.52 -6.56
N SER A 83 2.88 -12.40 -6.79
CA SER A 83 2.25 -12.70 -8.08
C SER A 83 2.72 -11.76 -9.18
N GLU A 84 2.87 -10.47 -8.89
CA GLU A 84 3.43 -9.50 -9.84
C GLU A 84 4.87 -9.85 -10.24
N ARG A 85 5.70 -10.22 -9.25
CA ARG A 85 7.08 -10.67 -9.51
C ARG A 85 7.13 -11.96 -10.32
N GLU A 86 6.34 -12.96 -9.96
CA GLU A 86 6.27 -14.22 -10.70
C GLU A 86 5.75 -14.01 -12.14
N ASN A 87 4.82 -13.07 -12.33
CA ASN A 87 4.35 -12.68 -13.65
C ASN A 87 5.44 -12.00 -14.47
N TYR A 88 6.17 -11.04 -13.88
CA TYR A 88 7.32 -10.40 -14.53
C TYR A 88 8.37 -11.44 -14.96
N GLU A 89 8.81 -12.31 -14.04
CA GLU A 89 9.81 -13.35 -14.32
C GLU A 89 9.33 -14.35 -15.38
N LYS A 90 8.02 -14.62 -15.45
CA LYS A 90 7.44 -15.47 -16.50
C LYS A 90 7.57 -14.81 -17.87
N HIS A 91 7.20 -13.54 -17.99
CA HIS A 91 7.29 -12.80 -19.25
C HIS A 91 8.75 -12.59 -19.66
N GLU A 92 9.63 -12.26 -18.73
CA GLU A 92 11.08 -12.12 -18.98
C GLU A 92 11.67 -13.42 -19.58
N ARG A 93 11.26 -14.59 -19.08
CA ARG A 93 11.69 -15.88 -19.66
C ARG A 93 11.15 -16.16 -21.05
N ILE A 94 9.93 -15.72 -21.34
CA ILE A 94 9.31 -15.86 -22.67
C ILE A 94 10.06 -14.98 -23.66
N GLU A 95 10.30 -13.73 -23.28
CA GLU A 95 11.03 -12.75 -24.09
C GLU A 95 12.45 -13.23 -24.44
N TYR A 96 13.18 -13.75 -23.45
CA TYR A 96 14.48 -14.37 -23.71
C TYR A 96 14.42 -15.55 -24.68
N TRP A 97 13.33 -16.32 -24.65
CA TRP A 97 13.11 -17.43 -25.59
C TRP A 97 12.79 -16.91 -26.99
N GLU A 98 11.96 -15.87 -27.12
CA GLU A 98 11.58 -15.25 -28.40
C GLU A 98 12.79 -14.61 -29.08
N VAL A 99 13.63 -13.87 -28.34
CA VAL A 99 14.89 -13.32 -28.86
C VAL A 99 15.84 -14.41 -29.39
N ASP A 100 15.85 -15.60 -28.78
CA ASP A 100 16.70 -16.72 -29.23
C ASP A 100 16.13 -17.48 -30.44
N HIS A 101 14.81 -17.60 -30.55
CA HIS A 101 14.16 -18.50 -31.52
C HIS A 101 13.52 -17.75 -32.68
N LEU A 102 13.16 -16.49 -32.50
CA LEU A 102 12.44 -15.63 -33.45
C LEU A 102 13.10 -14.25 -33.63
N PRO A 103 14.45 -14.15 -33.75
CA PRO A 103 15.16 -12.87 -33.67
C PRO A 103 14.72 -11.86 -34.75
N GLU A 104 14.38 -12.32 -35.96
CA GLU A 104 13.94 -11.41 -37.03
C GLU A 104 12.59 -10.76 -36.71
N LYS A 105 11.66 -11.50 -36.07
CA LYS A 105 10.36 -10.96 -35.66
C LYS A 105 10.54 -9.96 -34.51
N GLU A 106 11.31 -10.35 -33.49
CA GLU A 106 11.56 -9.48 -32.33
C GLU A 106 12.33 -8.20 -32.70
N ARG A 107 13.17 -8.25 -33.75
CA ARG A 107 13.84 -7.05 -34.28
C ARG A 107 12.86 -6.11 -34.97
N GLU A 108 11.88 -6.67 -35.68
CA GLU A 108 10.83 -5.89 -36.30
C GLU A 108 9.93 -5.22 -35.26
N GLU A 109 9.65 -5.89 -34.13
CA GLU A 109 8.90 -5.29 -33.04
C GLU A 109 9.64 -4.08 -32.42
N ILE A 110 10.96 -4.17 -32.21
CA ILE A 110 11.77 -3.02 -31.81
C ILE A 110 11.69 -1.89 -32.84
N ARG A 111 11.75 -2.22 -34.13
CA ARG A 111 11.61 -1.23 -35.21
C ARG A 111 10.26 -0.52 -35.13
N GLU A 112 9.16 -1.27 -35.02
CA GLU A 112 7.80 -0.72 -34.92
C GLU A 112 7.64 0.19 -33.69
N ILE A 113 8.17 -0.23 -32.52
CA ILE A 113 8.14 0.56 -31.28
C ILE A 113 8.82 1.92 -31.47
N TYR A 114 10.01 1.94 -32.09
CA TYR A 114 10.77 3.18 -32.26
C TYR A 114 10.30 4.01 -33.46
N GLU A 115 9.78 3.40 -34.51
CA GLU A 115 9.08 4.13 -35.58
C GLU A 115 7.88 4.90 -35.03
N ALA A 116 7.08 4.27 -34.16
CA ALA A 116 5.96 4.94 -33.47
C ALA A 116 6.40 6.11 -32.56
N LYS A 117 7.67 6.12 -32.12
CA LYS A 117 8.28 7.23 -31.38
C LYS A 117 8.84 8.34 -32.29
N GLY A 118 8.72 8.19 -33.61
CA GLY A 118 9.14 9.16 -34.61
C GLY A 118 10.57 9.00 -35.11
N PHE A 119 11.21 7.84 -34.88
CA PHE A 119 12.50 7.53 -35.47
C PHE A 119 12.31 7.00 -36.90
N GLU A 120 13.05 7.53 -37.87
CA GLU A 120 12.91 7.19 -39.28
C GLU A 120 14.27 6.97 -39.98
N GLY A 121 14.23 6.23 -41.09
CA GLY A 121 15.37 6.04 -41.99
C GLY A 121 16.59 5.39 -41.32
N GLU A 122 17.78 5.88 -41.64
CA GLU A 122 19.05 5.31 -41.13
C GLU A 122 19.16 5.39 -39.60
N LEU A 123 18.56 6.42 -38.98
CA LEU A 123 18.60 6.57 -37.53
C LEU A 123 17.81 5.45 -36.83
N LEU A 124 16.67 5.05 -37.39
CA LEU A 124 15.87 3.94 -36.86
C LEU A 124 16.68 2.63 -36.88
N GLU A 125 17.32 2.32 -38.02
CA GLU A 125 18.17 1.12 -38.13
C GLU A 125 19.30 1.12 -37.11
N GLN A 126 19.98 2.25 -36.93
CA GLN A 126 21.05 2.38 -35.95
C GLN A 126 20.55 2.14 -34.52
N VAL A 127 19.34 2.61 -34.18
CA VAL A 127 18.74 2.37 -32.86
C VAL A 127 18.42 0.88 -32.68
N VAL A 128 17.77 0.26 -33.67
CA VAL A 128 17.45 -1.18 -33.65
C VAL A 128 18.72 -2.01 -33.48
N ASP A 129 19.75 -1.76 -34.29
CA ASP A 129 21.05 -2.46 -34.23
C ASP A 129 21.72 -2.28 -32.87
N VAL A 130 21.73 -1.06 -32.34
CA VAL A 130 22.33 -0.78 -31.04
C VAL A 130 21.61 -1.55 -29.95
N ILE A 131 20.27 -1.53 -29.90
CA ILE A 131 19.47 -2.20 -28.86
C ILE A 131 19.68 -3.72 -28.92
N THR A 132 19.50 -4.29 -30.11
CA THR A 132 19.52 -5.74 -30.36
C THR A 132 20.92 -6.37 -30.27
N ALA A 133 21.98 -5.56 -30.26
CA ALA A 133 23.36 -6.04 -30.08
C ALA A 133 23.65 -6.63 -28.69
N ASP A 134 22.83 -6.31 -27.68
CA ASP A 134 22.94 -6.88 -26.33
C ASP A 134 21.59 -7.48 -25.92
N LYS A 135 21.60 -8.78 -25.63
CA LYS A 135 20.38 -9.54 -25.37
C LYS A 135 19.64 -9.06 -24.12
N ASP A 136 20.36 -8.75 -23.05
CA ASP A 136 19.74 -8.29 -21.80
C ASP A 136 19.06 -6.94 -21.99
N ARG A 137 19.68 -6.03 -22.74
CA ARG A 137 19.10 -4.74 -23.11
C ARG A 137 17.92 -4.88 -24.07
N TRP A 138 17.99 -5.79 -25.04
CA TRP A 138 16.90 -6.05 -25.96
C TRP A 138 15.66 -6.52 -25.19
N VAL A 139 15.82 -7.54 -24.34
CA VAL A 139 14.74 -8.04 -23.47
C VAL A 139 14.23 -6.95 -22.51
N ASP A 140 15.12 -6.16 -21.90
CA ASP A 140 14.71 -5.05 -21.02
C ASP A 140 13.88 -3.99 -21.76
N VAL A 141 14.20 -3.70 -23.03
CA VAL A 141 13.41 -2.79 -23.87
C VAL A 141 12.05 -3.41 -24.19
N MET A 142 11.98 -4.67 -24.62
CA MET A 142 10.71 -5.35 -24.92
C MET A 142 9.81 -5.42 -23.70
N MET A 143 10.34 -5.83 -22.55
CA MET A 143 9.61 -5.86 -21.29
C MET A 143 9.00 -4.50 -20.94
N LYS A 144 9.72 -3.39 -21.18
CA LYS A 144 9.25 -2.04 -20.83
C LYS A 144 8.32 -1.43 -21.86
N GLU A 145 8.64 -1.56 -23.14
CA GLU A 145 7.99 -0.81 -24.21
C GLU A 145 6.83 -1.60 -24.81
N GLU A 146 6.99 -2.91 -24.98
CA GLU A 146 5.93 -3.77 -25.52
C GLU A 146 4.97 -4.19 -24.39
N LEU A 147 5.51 -4.79 -23.34
CA LEU A 147 4.71 -5.38 -22.26
C LEU A 147 4.33 -4.40 -21.14
N ASN A 148 4.89 -3.18 -21.16
CA ASN A 148 4.70 -2.17 -20.10
C ASN A 148 5.03 -2.69 -18.69
N MET A 149 5.98 -3.62 -18.61
CA MET A 149 6.42 -4.26 -17.37
C MET A 149 7.75 -3.68 -16.91
N THR A 150 7.81 -3.34 -15.62
CA THR A 150 9.05 -2.91 -14.98
C THR A 150 9.40 -3.86 -13.85
N LYS A 151 10.70 -4.05 -13.63
CA LYS A 151 11.19 -4.93 -12.57
C LYS A 151 10.91 -4.30 -11.22
N GLU A 152 10.04 -4.95 -10.45
CA GLU A 152 9.73 -4.54 -9.08
C GLU A 152 10.85 -5.00 -8.14
N ASP A 153 11.48 -4.04 -7.47
CA ASP A 153 12.61 -4.26 -6.55
C ASP A 153 12.14 -4.55 -5.10
N LYS A 154 10.82 -4.59 -4.90
CA LYS A 154 10.18 -4.75 -3.59
C LYS A 154 10.27 -6.20 -3.12
N SER A 155 10.51 -6.39 -1.83
CA SER A 155 10.41 -7.72 -1.22
C SER A 155 8.95 -7.99 -0.86
N PRO A 156 8.27 -9.00 -1.47
CA PRO A 156 6.88 -9.29 -1.13
C PRO A 156 6.68 -9.57 0.36
N PHE A 157 7.67 -10.18 1.00
CA PHE A 157 7.65 -10.45 2.43
C PHE A 157 7.67 -9.15 3.26
N MET A 158 8.53 -8.20 2.89
CA MET A 158 8.61 -6.91 3.60
C MET A 158 7.35 -6.07 3.39
N MET A 159 6.73 -6.13 2.20
CA MET A 159 5.45 -5.47 1.95
C MET A 159 4.40 -5.98 2.92
N GLY A 160 4.15 -7.30 2.94
CA GLY A 160 3.18 -7.88 3.87
C GLY A 160 3.50 -7.61 5.35
N LEU A 161 4.77 -7.70 5.75
CA LEU A 161 5.18 -7.41 7.12
C LEU A 161 4.91 -5.95 7.52
N MET A 162 5.19 -4.99 6.64
CA MET A 162 4.92 -3.57 6.90
C MET A 162 3.42 -3.29 6.99
N THR A 163 2.60 -3.93 6.13
CA THR A 163 1.14 -3.89 6.23
C THR A 163 0.68 -4.41 7.59
N PHE A 164 1.16 -5.58 8.02
CA PHE A 164 0.78 -6.19 9.29
C PHE A 164 1.11 -5.29 10.48
N ILE A 165 2.36 -4.84 10.56
CA ILE A 165 2.84 -4.01 11.67
C ILE A 165 2.04 -2.71 11.72
N SER A 166 1.81 -2.06 10.59
CA SER A 166 1.03 -0.83 10.56
C SER A 166 -0.42 -1.06 11.00
N PHE A 167 -1.05 -2.11 10.47
CA PHE A 167 -2.42 -2.46 10.80
C PHE A 167 -2.59 -2.68 12.30
N ILE A 168 -1.70 -3.45 12.93
CA ILE A 168 -1.73 -3.70 14.37
C ILE A 168 -1.48 -2.42 15.16
N LEU A 169 -0.41 -1.67 14.86
CA LEU A 169 -0.02 -0.50 15.66
C LEU A 169 -1.07 0.61 15.62
N VAL A 170 -1.61 0.87 14.44
CA VAL A 170 -2.54 1.97 14.21
C VAL A 170 -3.98 1.53 14.52
N GLY A 171 -4.34 0.30 14.15
CA GLY A 171 -5.62 -0.32 14.50
C GLY A 171 -5.79 -0.61 15.99
N PHE A 172 -4.71 -0.66 16.76
CA PHE A 172 -4.81 -0.75 18.22
C PHE A 172 -5.32 0.54 18.88
N ILE A 173 -5.15 1.71 18.24
CA ILE A 173 -5.45 3.01 18.86
C ILE A 173 -6.92 3.12 19.37
N PRO A 174 -7.96 2.72 18.61
CA PRO A 174 -9.34 2.69 19.10
C PRO A 174 -9.56 1.80 20.34
N LEU A 175 -8.75 0.75 20.52
CA LEU A 175 -8.87 -0.20 21.63
C LEU A 175 -8.18 0.28 22.91
N ILE A 176 -7.21 1.20 22.81
CA ILE A 176 -6.45 1.71 23.96
C ILE A 176 -7.38 2.22 25.06
N VAL A 177 -8.48 2.91 24.70
CA VAL A 177 -9.44 3.47 25.66
C VAL A 177 -10.09 2.36 26.51
N TYR A 178 -10.47 1.25 25.88
CA TYR A 178 -11.11 0.12 26.56
C TYR A 178 -10.12 -0.70 27.38
N VAL A 179 -8.89 -0.88 26.88
CA VAL A 179 -7.81 -1.55 27.63
C VAL A 179 -7.43 -0.73 28.86
N TRP A 180 -7.33 0.59 28.74
CA TRP A 180 -7.06 1.48 29.86
C TRP A 180 -8.16 1.43 30.92
N ASP A 181 -9.42 1.49 30.50
CA ASP A 181 -10.58 1.35 31.40
C ASP A 181 -10.54 0.02 32.16
N TYR A 182 -10.29 -1.09 31.46
CA TYR A 182 -10.20 -2.42 32.06
C TYR A 182 -9.02 -2.57 33.05
N THR A 183 -7.86 -2.00 32.72
CA THR A 183 -6.63 -2.15 33.53
C THR A 183 -6.53 -1.18 34.71
N SER A 184 -7.14 0.00 34.61
CA SER A 184 -7.11 1.02 35.67
C SER A 184 -8.00 0.69 36.87
N GLY A 185 -8.83 -0.36 36.78
CA GLY A 185 -9.63 -0.86 37.91
C GLY A 185 -10.73 0.09 38.37
N GLU A 186 -10.93 1.24 37.70
CA GLU A 186 -12.01 2.20 37.98
C GLU A 186 -13.35 1.75 37.39
N MET A 187 -13.69 0.48 37.56
CA MET A 187 -14.94 -0.17 37.12
C MET A 187 -16.18 0.35 37.89
N SER A 188 -16.05 1.45 38.64
CA SER A 188 -16.99 1.92 39.65
C SER A 188 -17.60 3.30 39.38
N GLN A 189 -17.31 3.95 38.25
CA GLN A 189 -17.92 5.24 37.89
C GLN A 189 -18.82 5.06 36.65
N PRO A 190 -20.15 4.91 36.81
CA PRO A 190 -21.11 4.69 35.71
C PRO A 190 -21.26 5.85 34.71
N ALA A 191 -20.39 6.88 34.79
CA ALA A 191 -20.58 8.17 34.15
C ALA A 191 -19.45 8.57 33.16
N ARG A 192 -18.50 7.67 32.87
CA ARG A 192 -17.48 7.96 31.86
C ARG A 192 -18.00 7.56 30.49
N ASN A 193 -18.20 8.53 29.60
CA ASN A 193 -18.59 8.28 28.22
C ASN A 193 -17.40 7.66 27.45
N LEU A 194 -17.13 6.37 27.71
CA LEU A 194 -16.02 5.61 27.13
C LEU A 194 -16.07 5.62 25.61
N PHE A 195 -17.27 5.51 25.05
CA PHE A 195 -17.49 5.61 23.60
C PHE A 195 -17.11 7.00 23.07
N GLY A 196 -17.49 8.07 23.76
CA GLY A 196 -17.10 9.44 23.42
C GLY A 196 -15.58 9.67 23.49
N MET A 197 -14.90 9.09 24.48
CA MET A 197 -13.44 9.12 24.55
C MET A 197 -12.81 8.33 23.39
N SER A 198 -13.35 7.14 23.07
CA SER A 198 -12.92 6.35 21.91
C SER A 198 -13.08 7.11 20.60
N ILE A 199 -14.20 7.81 20.38
CA ILE A 199 -14.39 8.69 19.23
C ILE A 199 -13.30 9.77 19.17
N LEU A 200 -13.00 10.42 20.29
CA LEU A 200 -11.99 11.48 20.34
C LEU A 200 -10.59 10.95 19.99
N PHE A 201 -10.13 9.87 20.65
CA PHE A 201 -8.80 9.30 20.41
C PHE A 201 -8.68 8.71 18.99
N THR A 202 -9.72 8.05 18.49
CA THR A 202 -9.76 7.56 17.11
C THR A 202 -9.75 8.73 16.12
N SER A 203 -10.48 9.81 16.39
CA SER A 203 -10.47 10.99 15.52
C SER A 203 -9.07 11.63 15.46
N LEU A 204 -8.36 11.71 16.60
CA LEU A 204 -6.96 12.15 16.63
C LEU A 204 -6.05 11.22 15.85
N ALA A 205 -6.26 9.90 15.95
CA ALA A 205 -5.55 8.90 15.15
C ALA A 205 -5.80 9.11 13.65
N PHE A 206 -7.06 9.24 13.22
CA PHE A 206 -7.42 9.51 11.83
C PHE A 206 -6.85 10.83 11.31
N ILE A 207 -6.75 11.87 12.14
CA ILE A 207 -6.06 13.12 11.77
C ILE A 207 -4.56 12.85 11.55
N GLY A 208 -3.91 12.11 12.46
CA GLY A 208 -2.49 11.76 12.33
C GLY A 208 -2.20 10.93 11.07
N ILE A 209 -3.00 9.90 10.83
CA ILE A 209 -2.86 9.02 9.66
C ILE A 209 -3.22 9.76 8.37
N GLY A 210 -4.30 10.57 8.38
CA GLY A 210 -4.69 11.39 7.23
C GLY A 210 -3.62 12.42 6.86
N TRP A 211 -2.91 12.97 7.84
CA TRP A 211 -1.73 13.81 7.61
C TRP A 211 -0.56 13.02 7.03
N LEU A 212 -0.27 11.82 7.55
CA LEU A 212 0.77 10.93 7.04
C LEU A 212 0.48 10.50 5.60
N LYS A 213 -0.77 10.16 5.27
CA LYS A 213 -1.26 9.89 3.91
C LYS A 213 -1.00 11.06 2.97
N SER A 214 -1.24 12.29 3.42
CA SER A 214 -0.95 13.48 2.62
C SER A 214 0.55 13.68 2.40
N TYR A 215 1.38 13.36 3.40
CA TYR A 215 2.83 13.45 3.27
C TYR A 215 3.38 12.45 2.23
N VAL A 216 2.89 11.21 2.24
CA VAL A 216 3.34 10.16 1.32
C VAL A 216 2.86 10.43 -0.12
N ASN A 217 1.60 10.80 -0.27
CA ASN A 217 0.99 10.94 -1.60
C ASN A 217 1.13 12.36 -2.17
N GLU A 218 1.84 13.26 -1.48
CA GLU A 218 2.01 14.68 -1.84
C GLU A 218 0.69 15.41 -2.16
N THR A 219 -0.40 15.01 -1.47
CA THR A 219 -1.74 15.58 -1.65
C THR A 219 -2.04 16.69 -0.65
N ALA A 220 -3.11 17.45 -0.86
CA ALA A 220 -3.54 18.50 0.06
C ALA A 220 -3.88 17.93 1.46
N ARG A 221 -3.13 18.37 2.48
CA ARG A 221 -3.21 17.88 3.88
C ARG A 221 -4.63 17.86 4.44
N ILE A 222 -5.35 18.96 4.31
CA ILE A 222 -6.70 19.10 4.86
C ILE A 222 -7.66 18.13 4.19
N ARG A 223 -7.57 17.99 2.86
CA ARG A 223 -8.42 17.08 2.10
C ARG A 223 -8.20 15.63 2.52
N SER A 224 -6.94 15.20 2.62
CA SER A 224 -6.60 13.83 3.04
C SER A 224 -7.13 13.51 4.45
N VAL A 225 -6.96 14.44 5.40
CA VAL A 225 -7.50 14.30 6.77
C VAL A 225 -9.02 14.22 6.78
N LEU A 226 -9.71 15.10 6.05
CA LEU A 226 -11.17 15.11 5.98
C LEU A 226 -11.71 13.83 5.33
N GLU A 227 -11.07 13.34 4.27
CA GLU A 227 -11.44 12.07 3.63
C GLU A 227 -11.31 10.89 4.61
N THR A 228 -10.18 10.77 5.31
CA THR A 228 -9.97 9.68 6.28
C THR A 228 -10.96 9.76 7.44
N LEU A 229 -11.21 10.95 7.99
CA LEU A 229 -12.22 11.15 9.03
C LEU A 229 -13.63 10.79 8.56
N PHE A 230 -14.01 11.22 7.35
CA PHE A 230 -15.33 10.95 6.79
C PHE A 230 -15.55 9.46 6.56
N LEU A 231 -14.58 8.77 5.95
CA LEU A 231 -14.67 7.33 5.70
C LEU A 231 -14.73 6.53 7.00
N GLY A 232 -13.88 6.88 7.98
CA GLY A 232 -13.91 6.25 9.30
C GLY A 232 -15.21 6.49 10.05
N ALA A 233 -15.75 7.71 10.01
CA ALA A 233 -17.04 8.04 10.61
C ALA A 233 -18.19 7.29 9.93
N ALA A 234 -18.19 7.22 8.59
CA ALA A 234 -19.20 6.49 7.84
C ALA A 234 -19.20 4.99 8.19
N ALA A 235 -18.02 4.36 8.22
CA ALA A 235 -17.88 2.96 8.62
C ALA A 235 -18.37 2.71 10.05
N ALA A 236 -18.01 3.59 10.99
CA ALA A 236 -18.43 3.49 12.38
C ALA A 236 -19.95 3.67 12.56
N ILE A 237 -20.56 4.64 11.86
CA ILE A 237 -22.02 4.86 11.89
C ILE A 237 -22.73 3.63 11.34
N LEU A 238 -22.30 3.09 10.21
CA LEU A 238 -22.89 1.90 9.62
C LEU A 238 -22.82 0.71 10.59
N SER A 239 -21.64 0.46 11.17
CA SER A 239 -21.45 -0.64 12.12
C SER A 239 -22.28 -0.44 13.40
N TYR A 240 -22.30 0.77 13.96
CA TYR A 240 -23.11 1.11 15.13
C TYR A 240 -24.60 0.86 14.89
N LEU A 241 -25.12 1.29 13.72
CA LEU A 241 -26.51 1.08 13.36
C LEU A 241 -26.83 -0.41 13.24
N VAL A 242 -25.96 -1.20 12.61
CA VAL A 242 -26.12 -2.66 12.53
C VAL A 242 -26.14 -3.28 13.92
N GLY A 243 -25.19 -2.92 14.79
CA GLY A 243 -25.16 -3.40 16.18
C GLY A 243 -26.43 -3.07 16.95
N ASN A 244 -26.89 -1.82 16.87
CA ASN A 244 -28.11 -1.37 17.55
C ASN A 244 -29.39 -2.05 17.03
N VAL A 245 -29.49 -2.28 15.72
CA VAL A 245 -30.64 -3.00 15.12
C VAL A 245 -30.63 -4.47 15.54
N LEU A 246 -29.48 -5.14 15.47
CA LEU A 246 -29.38 -6.55 15.85
C LEU A 246 -29.64 -6.78 17.33
N GLU A 247 -29.14 -5.90 18.20
CA GLU A 247 -29.44 -5.96 19.63
C GLU A 247 -30.95 -5.89 19.87
N GLY A 248 -31.65 -4.93 19.24
CA GLY A 248 -33.10 -4.81 19.34
C GLY A 248 -33.91 -5.97 18.72
N MET A 249 -33.29 -6.83 17.90
CA MET A 249 -33.92 -8.04 17.36
C MET A 249 -33.69 -9.28 18.24
N ILE A 250 -32.58 -9.31 18.98
CA ILE A 250 -32.13 -10.47 19.77
C ILE A 250 -32.53 -10.32 21.25
N SER A 251 -32.65 -9.09 21.77
CA SER A 251 -33.08 -8.77 23.15
C SER A 251 -34.59 -8.86 23.34
#